data_AF-A0A3L7Q8A7-F1
#
_entry.id   AF-A0A3L7Q8A7-F1
#
_cell.length_a   1.000
_cell.length_b   1.000
_cell.length_c   1.000
_cell.angle_alpha   90.00
_cell.angle_beta   90.00
_cell.angle_gamma   90.00
#
_symmetry.space_group_name_H-M   'P 1'
#
loop_
_entity.id
_entity.type
_entity.pdbx_description
1 polymer ?
#
loop_
_entity_poly.entity_id
_entity_poly.type
_entity_poly.pdbx_seq_one_letter_code
_entity_poly.pdbx_strand_id
1 'polypeptide(L)'
;EPTRFTGGPFFPQAVTPFQPAFMTNELVSIGAGGELVVAFDHDVADDPRNPFGVDLIVFGNAFFGDAAYPSGMPSGLFAEGGQIAVSADGTTWVPVPGIDADGFAPTCGWLDASPYATVPGLEPTDFTRPIDPAITAASMIGQEWSAVRAMYDGSGGGAGIDLASLGLSSIRFVRVRVPIGAMQSAEIDGFSDVAPARPMGDLDGNGSIDGADLGILLSAFGTAEPAADLDGNGSVDGGDLGALLAAWS
;
A
#
# COMPACT_ATOMS: atom_id res chain seq x y z
N GLU A 1 9.98 1.78 -7.28
CA GLU A 1 9.13 0.90 -6.47
C GLU A 1 9.96 0.35 -5.32
N PRO A 2 9.33 -0.05 -4.20
CA PRO A 2 10.00 -0.72 -3.09
C PRO A 2 10.70 -2.03 -3.49
N THR A 3 11.67 -2.44 -2.68
CA THR A 3 12.51 -3.61 -2.94
C THR A 3 11.76 -4.90 -2.63
N ARG A 4 11.78 -5.88 -3.56
CA ARG A 4 11.18 -7.21 -3.35
C ARG A 4 12.18 -8.31 -2.99
N PHE A 5 13.46 -8.10 -3.28
CA PHE A 5 14.52 -9.08 -3.06
C PHE A 5 15.83 -8.36 -2.80
N THR A 6 16.57 -8.78 -1.77
CA THR A 6 17.75 -8.08 -1.25
C THR A 6 18.95 -9.02 -1.05
N GLY A 7 20.10 -8.44 -0.70
CA GLY A 7 21.32 -9.15 -0.30
C GLY A 7 22.18 -9.73 -1.42
N GLY A 8 21.73 -9.56 -2.67
CA GLY A 8 22.49 -9.93 -3.86
C GLY A 8 22.92 -11.41 -3.86
N PRO A 9 24.07 -11.75 -4.47
CA PRO A 9 24.49 -13.14 -4.62
C PRO A 9 25.01 -13.79 -3.33
N PHE A 10 25.27 -13.00 -2.28
CA PHE A 10 25.92 -13.49 -1.06
C PHE A 10 24.95 -13.76 0.09
N PHE A 11 23.88 -12.98 0.20
CA PHE A 11 22.85 -13.13 1.24
C PHE A 11 21.43 -12.97 0.66
N PRO A 12 21.06 -13.77 -0.36
CA PRO A 12 19.81 -13.61 -1.09
C PRO A 12 18.59 -13.83 -0.18
N GLN A 13 17.71 -12.83 -0.11
CA GLN A 13 16.53 -12.84 0.75
C GLN A 13 15.35 -12.17 0.04
N ALA A 14 14.17 -12.79 0.10
CA ALA A 14 12.93 -12.11 -0.25
C ALA A 14 12.66 -11.03 0.80
N VAL A 15 12.19 -9.86 0.35
CA VAL A 15 11.76 -8.81 1.28
C VAL A 15 10.42 -9.24 1.88
N THR A 16 10.42 -9.43 3.20
CA THR A 16 9.26 -9.81 3.99
C THR A 16 9.21 -8.94 5.24
N PRO A 17 8.09 -8.97 6.00
CA PRO A 17 8.03 -8.29 7.29
C PRO A 17 9.06 -8.73 8.33
N PHE A 18 9.85 -9.79 8.06
CA PHE A 18 10.94 -10.29 8.92
C PHE A 18 12.33 -10.18 8.28
N GLN A 19 12.39 -9.83 6.99
CA GLN A 19 13.61 -9.67 6.21
C GLN A 19 13.55 -8.35 5.44
N PRO A 20 13.88 -7.21 6.09
CA PRO A 20 13.88 -5.92 5.41
C PRO A 20 14.99 -5.86 4.36
N ALA A 21 14.81 -5.01 3.35
CA ALA A 21 15.87 -4.65 2.40
C ALA A 21 17.07 -4.05 3.15
N PHE A 22 18.30 -4.17 2.64
CA PHE A 22 19.49 -3.63 3.32
C PHE A 22 20.64 -3.21 2.39
N MET A 23 20.48 -3.30 1.07
CA MET A 23 21.56 -2.90 0.16
C MET A 23 21.56 -1.39 -0.05
N THR A 24 22.74 -0.83 -0.33
CA THR A 24 22.94 0.63 -0.51
C THR A 24 22.22 1.23 -1.72
N ASN A 25 21.71 0.40 -2.62
CA ASN A 25 20.94 0.81 -3.80
C ASN A 25 19.43 0.56 -3.66
N GLU A 26 18.99 0.08 -2.50
CA GLU A 26 17.60 -0.27 -2.19
C GLU A 26 16.97 0.77 -1.25
N LEU A 27 17.77 1.37 -0.37
CA LEU A 27 17.29 2.29 0.66
C LEU A 27 17.99 3.66 0.63
N VAL A 28 17.26 4.68 1.07
CA VAL A 28 17.82 5.97 1.47
C VAL A 28 17.72 6.12 2.97
N SER A 29 18.87 6.23 3.65
CA SER A 29 18.92 6.53 5.10
C SER A 29 19.09 8.03 5.35
N ILE A 30 18.21 8.60 6.17
CA ILE A 30 18.19 10.01 6.52
C ILE A 30 18.64 10.14 7.98
N GLY A 31 19.85 10.64 8.20
CA GLY A 31 20.39 10.86 9.54
C GLY A 31 19.82 12.11 10.24
N ALA A 32 20.18 12.29 11.51
CA ALA A 32 19.75 13.43 12.33
C ALA A 32 19.97 14.79 11.66
N GLY A 33 18.90 15.58 11.56
CA GLY A 33 18.90 16.89 10.90
C GLY A 33 18.80 16.83 9.37
N GLY A 34 18.78 15.65 8.77
CA GLY A 34 18.58 15.43 7.36
C GLY A 34 17.11 15.50 6.93
N GLU A 35 16.92 15.68 5.63
CA GLU A 35 15.62 15.58 4.98
C GLU A 35 15.75 14.98 3.58
N LEU A 36 14.70 14.30 3.15
CA LEU A 36 14.47 13.85 1.78
C LEU A 36 13.20 14.53 1.27
N VAL A 37 13.27 15.16 0.10
CA VAL A 37 12.11 15.70 -0.60
C VAL A 37 12.01 15.02 -1.96
N VAL A 38 10.85 14.44 -2.26
CA VAL A 38 10.55 13.81 -3.54
C VAL A 38 9.30 14.44 -4.15
N ALA A 39 9.15 14.30 -5.46
CA ALA A 39 7.99 14.74 -6.21
C ALA A 39 7.47 13.59 -7.08
N PHE A 40 6.15 13.43 -7.13
CA PHE A 40 5.48 12.57 -8.09
C PHE A 40 5.47 13.22 -9.48
N ASP A 41 5.48 12.42 -10.54
CA ASP A 41 5.35 12.91 -11.92
C ASP A 41 3.91 13.29 -12.29
N HIS A 42 2.92 12.95 -11.44
CA HIS A 42 1.53 13.40 -11.45
C HIS A 42 1.09 13.90 -10.06
N ASP A 43 -0.13 14.44 -9.96
CA ASP A 43 -0.73 14.80 -8.67
C ASP A 43 -1.31 13.54 -8.05
N VAL A 44 -0.97 13.26 -6.80
CA VAL A 44 -1.65 12.24 -5.98
C VAL A 44 -2.92 12.88 -5.47
N ALA A 45 -4.07 12.34 -5.85
CA ALA A 45 -5.38 12.91 -5.53
C ALA A 45 -6.02 12.19 -4.33
N ASP A 46 -6.84 12.93 -3.58
CA ASP A 46 -7.86 12.36 -2.70
C ASP A 46 -8.96 11.75 -3.58
N ASP A 47 -8.79 10.48 -3.98
CA ASP A 47 -9.76 9.76 -4.82
C ASP A 47 -10.69 8.94 -3.92
N PRO A 48 -12.00 9.18 -3.95
CA PRO A 48 -12.96 8.43 -3.12
C PRO A 48 -13.02 6.93 -3.43
N ARG A 49 -12.41 6.47 -4.53
CA ARG A 49 -12.28 5.06 -4.89
C ARG A 49 -11.02 4.43 -4.30
N ASN A 50 -10.09 5.21 -3.77
CA ASN A 50 -8.92 4.67 -3.10
C ASN A 50 -9.36 3.81 -1.90
N PRO A 51 -8.87 2.56 -1.78
CA PRO A 51 -9.25 1.69 -0.68
C PRO A 51 -9.02 2.34 0.67
N PHE A 52 -10.03 2.27 1.53
CA PHE A 52 -10.02 2.84 2.89
C PHE A 52 -9.85 4.36 2.97
N GLY A 53 -9.93 5.08 1.83
CA GLY A 53 -9.64 6.52 1.76
C GLY A 53 -8.16 6.86 1.90
N VAL A 54 -7.26 5.89 1.67
CA VAL A 54 -5.81 6.10 1.73
C VAL A 54 -5.29 6.43 0.33
N ASP A 55 -4.59 7.54 0.18
CA ASP A 55 -4.16 8.05 -1.13
C ASP A 55 -2.65 7.92 -1.39
N LEU A 56 -1.85 7.92 -0.33
CA LEU A 56 -0.40 7.86 -0.39
C LEU A 56 0.11 6.74 0.50
N ILE A 57 1.12 6.00 0.04
CA ILE A 57 1.87 5.04 0.86
C ILE A 57 3.34 5.44 0.92
N VAL A 58 3.91 5.40 2.12
CA VAL A 58 5.36 5.56 2.36
C VAL A 58 5.94 4.24 2.82
N PHE A 59 6.93 3.72 2.10
CA PHE A 59 7.59 2.45 2.43
C PHE A 59 8.90 2.73 3.17
N GLY A 60 8.92 2.34 4.44
CA GLY A 60 10.08 2.39 5.32
C GLY A 60 10.95 1.13 5.27
N ASN A 61 11.76 0.93 6.31
CA ASN A 61 12.53 -0.29 6.52
C ASN A 61 12.19 -1.03 7.83
N ALA A 62 11.12 -0.60 8.52
CA ALA A 62 10.61 -1.27 9.70
C ALA A 62 10.36 -2.77 9.48
N PHE A 63 10.55 -3.57 10.52
CA PHE A 63 10.38 -5.03 10.48
C PHE A 63 9.94 -5.59 11.83
N PHE A 64 9.40 -6.81 11.83
CA PHE A 64 9.04 -7.54 13.04
C PHE A 64 10.18 -8.44 13.52
N GLY A 65 10.38 -8.49 14.84
CA GLY A 65 11.04 -9.62 15.47
C GLY A 65 10.18 -10.88 15.41
N ASP A 66 10.81 -12.05 15.56
CA ASP A 66 10.13 -13.34 15.49
C ASP A 66 10.20 -14.09 16.82
N ALA A 67 9.04 -14.26 17.46
CA ALA A 67 8.90 -14.96 18.73
C ALA A 67 8.99 -16.49 18.60
N ALA A 68 8.86 -17.03 17.38
CA ALA A 68 8.90 -18.46 17.10
C ALA A 68 9.80 -18.78 15.89
N TYR A 69 10.97 -18.15 15.83
CA TYR A 69 11.91 -18.29 14.73
C TYR A 69 12.15 -19.76 14.33
N PRO A 70 12.06 -20.11 13.02
CA PRO A 70 11.89 -19.24 11.85
C PRO A 70 10.43 -19.15 11.33
N SER A 71 9.44 -19.32 12.19
CA SER A 71 8.03 -19.47 11.78
C SER A 71 7.37 -18.15 11.36
N GLY A 72 8.00 -17.00 11.61
CA GLY A 72 7.46 -15.68 11.27
C GLY A 72 6.29 -15.30 12.16
N MET A 73 6.43 -15.46 13.49
CA MET A 73 5.42 -15.01 14.45
C MET A 73 5.83 -13.66 15.04
N PRO A 74 5.17 -12.53 14.69
CA PRO A 74 5.61 -11.20 15.10
C PRO A 74 5.70 -11.05 16.62
N SER A 75 6.85 -10.62 17.14
CA SER A 75 7.07 -10.37 18.57
C SER A 75 7.01 -8.90 18.96
N GLY A 76 7.46 -8.03 18.05
CA GLY A 76 7.53 -6.58 18.24
C GLY A 76 8.00 -5.91 16.95
N LEU A 77 7.57 -4.67 16.71
CA LEU A 77 7.98 -3.86 15.57
C LEU A 77 9.26 -3.09 15.91
N PHE A 78 10.25 -3.19 15.05
CA PHE A 78 11.42 -2.32 15.01
C PHE A 78 11.19 -1.28 13.93
N ALA A 79 11.25 -0.01 14.31
CA ALA A 79 10.97 1.15 13.48
C ALA A 79 11.85 2.32 13.94
N GLU A 80 12.21 3.21 13.03
CA GLU A 80 13.15 4.31 13.27
C GLU A 80 12.54 5.71 13.08
N GLY A 81 11.25 5.76 12.72
CA GLY A 81 10.46 6.98 12.73
C GLY A 81 10.56 7.77 11.43
N GLY A 82 10.68 9.10 11.53
CA GLY A 82 10.78 9.98 10.37
C GLY A 82 9.49 10.75 10.14
N GLN A 83 9.59 12.08 10.26
CA GLN A 83 8.44 12.98 10.19
C GLN A 83 8.05 13.20 8.74
N ILE A 84 6.80 12.86 8.40
CA ILE A 84 6.25 13.06 7.07
C ILE A 84 5.58 14.44 7.00
N ALA A 85 5.81 15.14 5.89
CA ALA A 85 5.00 16.29 5.48
C ALA A 85 4.73 16.21 3.98
N VAL A 86 3.58 16.69 3.55
CA VAL A 86 3.15 16.68 2.15
C VAL A 86 2.90 18.10 1.65
N SER A 87 2.97 18.29 0.33
CA SER A 87 2.78 19.61 -0.28
C SER A 87 2.28 19.49 -1.72
N ALA A 88 1.42 20.42 -2.14
CA ALA A 88 1.03 20.57 -3.54
C ALA A 88 2.04 21.36 -4.38
N ASP A 89 2.80 22.27 -3.74
CA ASP A 89 3.66 23.25 -4.44
C ASP A 89 5.16 23.13 -4.10
N GLY A 90 5.53 22.26 -3.14
CA GLY A 90 6.90 22.06 -2.67
C GLY A 90 7.41 23.14 -1.72
N THR A 91 6.57 24.10 -1.34
CA THR A 91 6.92 25.26 -0.49
C THR A 91 6.07 25.32 0.79
N THR A 92 4.77 25.04 0.67
CA THR A 92 3.81 25.02 1.78
C THR A 92 3.64 23.57 2.24
N TRP A 93 4.11 23.27 3.44
CA TRP A 93 4.18 21.90 3.96
C TRP A 93 3.11 21.66 5.02
N VAL A 94 2.30 20.61 4.81
CA VAL A 94 1.32 20.12 5.79
C VAL A 94 1.91 18.89 6.47
N PRO A 95 2.07 18.87 7.81
CA PRO A 95 2.57 17.71 8.53
C PRO A 95 1.54 16.58 8.52
N VAL A 96 2.01 15.33 8.49
CA VAL A 96 1.18 14.14 8.65
C VAL A 96 1.36 13.61 10.08
N PRO A 97 0.43 13.89 11.01
CA PRO A 97 0.60 13.52 12.41
C PRO A 97 0.31 12.03 12.65
N GLY A 98 1.06 11.42 13.57
CA GLY A 98 0.79 10.06 14.05
C GLY A 98 1.21 8.93 13.10
N ILE A 99 1.85 9.27 11.98
CA ILE A 99 2.37 8.33 11.00
C ILE A 99 3.85 8.63 10.79
N ASP A 100 4.68 7.60 10.94
CA ASP A 100 6.12 7.67 10.71
C ASP A 100 6.47 7.08 9.34
N ALA A 101 7.46 7.66 8.66
CA ALA A 101 7.90 7.23 7.33
C ALA A 101 8.55 5.84 7.37
N ASP A 102 9.37 5.62 8.38
CA ASP A 102 9.96 4.35 8.74
C ASP A 102 9.24 3.76 9.94
N GLY A 103 8.00 3.35 9.69
CA GLY A 103 7.05 2.85 10.66
C GLY A 103 6.23 1.69 10.11
N PHE A 104 5.10 1.41 10.77
CA PHE A 104 4.19 0.38 10.28
C PHE A 104 3.53 0.80 8.95
N ALA A 105 3.38 -0.08 7.95
CA ALA A 105 3.69 -1.52 7.98
C ALA A 105 5.01 -1.89 7.28
N PRO A 106 5.76 -2.90 7.79
CA PRO A 106 6.92 -3.46 7.09
C PRO A 106 6.64 -3.80 5.63
N THR A 107 7.63 -3.61 4.75
CA THR A 107 7.51 -3.98 3.34
C THR A 107 7.37 -5.50 3.19
N CYS A 108 6.40 -5.93 2.39
CA CYS A 108 6.19 -7.32 2.01
C CYS A 108 6.24 -7.43 0.49
N GLY A 109 7.22 -8.13 -0.07
CA GLY A 109 7.42 -8.19 -1.52
C GLY A 109 6.59 -9.26 -2.24
N TRP A 110 6.04 -10.24 -1.52
CA TRP A 110 5.47 -11.46 -2.11
C TRP A 110 4.33 -12.03 -1.27
N LEU A 111 3.29 -12.54 -1.93
CA LEU A 111 2.12 -13.18 -1.30
C LEU A 111 2.40 -14.63 -0.88
N ASP A 112 3.37 -15.27 -1.54
CA ASP A 112 3.66 -16.70 -1.46
C ASP A 112 5.02 -17.03 -0.82
N ALA A 113 5.82 -16.02 -0.45
CA ALA A 113 7.10 -16.24 0.23
C ALA A 113 6.92 -16.71 1.69
N SER A 114 7.80 -17.60 2.13
CA SER A 114 7.99 -17.87 3.56
C SER A 114 8.67 -16.69 4.26
N PRO A 115 8.54 -16.52 5.59
CA PRO A 115 9.11 -15.37 6.32
C PRO A 115 10.60 -15.14 6.06
N TYR A 116 11.37 -16.23 5.92
CA TYR A 116 12.82 -16.19 5.69
C TYR A 116 13.24 -16.76 4.32
N ALA A 117 12.43 -16.55 3.27
CA ALA A 117 12.70 -17.12 1.95
C ALA A 117 14.00 -16.56 1.34
N THR A 118 14.87 -17.44 0.85
CA THR A 118 16.12 -17.05 0.15
C THR A 118 15.98 -17.06 -1.37
N VAL A 119 14.75 -17.23 -1.86
CA VAL A 119 14.39 -17.19 -3.27
C VAL A 119 13.18 -16.26 -3.41
N PRO A 120 13.02 -15.56 -4.56
CA PRO A 120 11.84 -14.75 -4.81
C PRO A 120 10.56 -15.61 -4.76
N GLY A 121 9.46 -14.99 -4.34
CA GLY A 121 8.14 -15.54 -4.59
C GLY A 121 7.78 -15.53 -6.08
N LEU A 122 6.63 -16.07 -6.41
CA LEU A 122 6.05 -16.04 -7.75
C LEU A 122 4.92 -15.01 -7.85
N GLU A 123 4.29 -14.67 -6.73
CA GLU A 123 3.13 -13.78 -6.67
C GLU A 123 3.51 -12.48 -5.97
N PRO A 124 3.83 -11.41 -6.71
CA PRO A 124 4.17 -10.13 -6.10
C PRO A 124 2.95 -9.53 -5.40
N THR A 125 3.18 -8.90 -4.26
CA THR A 125 2.23 -7.97 -3.62
C THR A 125 2.02 -6.71 -4.48
N ASP A 126 0.93 -5.99 -4.26
CA ASP A 126 0.64 -4.72 -4.89
C ASP A 126 1.13 -3.55 -4.01
N PHE A 127 2.14 -2.83 -4.49
CA PHE A 127 2.67 -1.64 -3.80
C PHE A 127 1.78 -0.40 -3.93
N THR A 128 0.72 -0.46 -4.72
CA THR A 128 -0.28 0.62 -4.83
C THR A 128 -1.55 0.33 -4.03
N ARG A 129 -1.60 -0.83 -3.35
CA ARG A 129 -2.70 -1.21 -2.46
C ARG A 129 -2.31 -0.94 -1.00
N PRO A 130 -3.06 -0.13 -0.25
CA PRO A 130 -2.80 0.11 1.17
C PRO A 130 -3.28 -1.07 2.03
N ILE A 131 -2.67 -1.24 3.21
CA ILE A 131 -3.24 -2.08 4.27
C ILE A 131 -4.46 -1.36 4.88
N ASP A 132 -5.48 -2.12 5.26
CA ASP A 132 -6.61 -1.60 6.03
C ASP A 132 -6.13 -0.84 7.29
N PRO A 133 -6.43 0.46 7.46
CA PRO A 133 -6.02 1.26 8.62
C PRO A 133 -6.47 0.72 9.98
N ALA A 134 -7.45 -0.21 10.02
CA ALA A 134 -7.83 -0.90 11.25
C ALA A 134 -6.78 -1.94 11.72
N ILE A 135 -5.92 -2.40 10.81
CA ILE A 135 -4.81 -3.30 11.13
C ILE A 135 -3.65 -2.50 11.71
N THR A 136 -3.11 -2.99 12.82
CA THR A 136 -1.99 -2.34 13.51
C THR A 136 -0.86 -3.33 13.73
N ALA A 137 0.34 -2.83 14.01
CA ALA A 137 1.44 -3.69 14.46
C ALA A 137 1.02 -4.57 15.65
N ALA A 138 0.23 -4.01 16.58
CA ALA A 138 -0.27 -4.73 17.76
C ALA A 138 -1.23 -5.88 17.39
N SER A 139 -2.06 -5.74 16.35
CA SER A 139 -2.95 -6.83 15.92
C SER A 139 -2.20 -7.98 15.26
N MET A 140 -0.99 -7.73 14.74
CA MET A 140 -0.13 -8.78 14.16
C MET A 140 0.72 -9.53 15.21
N ILE A 141 0.94 -8.97 16.39
CA ILE A 141 1.77 -9.62 17.42
C ILE A 141 1.19 -10.98 17.84
N GLY A 142 2.04 -12.01 17.80
CA GLY A 142 1.68 -13.39 18.16
C GLY A 142 0.85 -14.13 17.11
N GLN A 143 0.56 -13.52 15.96
CA GLN A 143 -0.17 -14.18 14.87
C GLN A 143 0.75 -15.11 14.09
N GLU A 144 0.20 -16.24 13.63
CA GLU A 144 0.88 -17.13 12.69
C GLU A 144 1.09 -16.46 11.32
N TRP A 145 2.14 -16.86 10.60
CA TRP A 145 2.50 -16.22 9.32
C TRP A 145 1.36 -16.16 8.30
N SER A 146 0.49 -17.17 8.22
CA SER A 146 -0.67 -17.16 7.33
C SER A 146 -1.68 -16.07 7.69
N ALA A 147 -1.87 -15.78 8.98
CA ALA A 147 -2.76 -14.72 9.44
C ALA A 147 -2.14 -13.35 9.19
N VAL A 148 -0.82 -13.19 9.40
CA VAL A 148 -0.09 -11.97 9.04
C VAL A 148 -0.26 -11.66 7.55
N ARG A 149 -0.03 -12.64 6.67
CA ARG A 149 -0.22 -12.44 5.22
C ARG A 149 -1.66 -12.09 4.85
N ALA A 150 -2.65 -12.71 5.49
CA ALA A 150 -4.05 -12.38 5.27
C ALA A 150 -4.37 -10.93 5.66
N MET A 151 -3.71 -10.38 6.68
CA MET A 151 -3.87 -8.97 7.08
C MET A 151 -3.25 -7.98 6.07
N TYR A 152 -2.25 -8.38 5.28
CA TYR A 152 -1.75 -7.56 4.18
C TYR A 152 -2.75 -7.54 3.01
N ASP A 153 -3.58 -8.57 2.84
CA ASP A 153 -4.64 -8.64 1.82
C ASP A 153 -4.17 -8.19 0.43
N GLY A 154 -3.03 -8.69 -0.04
CA GLY A 154 -2.46 -8.30 -1.33
C GLY A 154 -1.53 -7.08 -1.30
N SER A 155 -1.60 -6.24 -0.26
CA SER A 155 -0.75 -5.05 -0.08
C SER A 155 0.73 -5.40 0.04
N GLY A 156 1.59 -4.51 -0.45
CA GLY A 156 3.03 -4.57 -0.19
C GLY A 156 3.48 -3.93 1.13
N GLY A 157 2.56 -3.45 1.97
CA GLY A 157 2.87 -2.79 3.24
C GLY A 157 2.95 -1.27 3.14
N GLY A 158 3.83 -0.68 3.94
CA GLY A 158 4.02 0.76 4.04
C GLY A 158 3.00 1.47 4.93
N ALA A 159 3.27 2.74 5.19
CA ALA A 159 2.44 3.64 5.98
C ALA A 159 1.45 4.37 5.07
N GLY A 160 0.15 4.06 5.21
CA GLY A 160 -0.94 4.67 4.44
C GLY A 160 -1.37 6.04 4.99
N ILE A 161 -1.59 7.00 4.10
CA ILE A 161 -1.97 8.38 4.42
C ILE A 161 -3.25 8.77 3.66
N ASP A 162 -4.26 9.20 4.40
CA ASP A 162 -5.51 9.82 3.90
C ASP A 162 -5.32 11.34 3.78
N LEU A 163 -5.41 11.89 2.57
CA LEU A 163 -5.24 13.33 2.32
C LEU A 163 -6.46 14.14 2.76
N ALA A 164 -7.67 13.59 2.67
CA ALA A 164 -8.88 14.23 3.15
C ALA A 164 -8.79 14.55 4.65
N SER A 165 -8.17 13.66 5.43
CA SER A 165 -7.91 13.86 6.87
C SER A 165 -7.01 15.08 7.16
N LEU A 166 -6.19 15.47 6.18
CA LEU A 166 -5.31 16.63 6.22
C LEU A 166 -5.97 17.89 5.63
N GLY A 167 -7.19 17.78 5.11
CA GLY A 167 -7.90 18.84 4.40
C GLY A 167 -7.32 19.15 3.01
N LEU A 168 -6.70 18.16 2.36
CA LEU A 168 -6.05 18.29 1.07
C LEU A 168 -6.79 17.44 0.02
N SER A 169 -7.03 18.00 -1.16
CA SER A 169 -7.62 17.25 -2.28
C SER A 169 -6.58 16.64 -3.22
N SER A 170 -5.32 17.09 -3.12
CA SER A 170 -4.20 16.55 -3.87
C SER A 170 -2.86 17.04 -3.31
N ILE A 171 -1.80 16.30 -3.61
CA ILE A 171 -0.41 16.68 -3.34
C ILE A 171 0.47 16.36 -4.56
N ARG A 172 1.69 16.90 -4.55
CA ARG A 172 2.74 16.60 -5.54
C ARG A 172 4.05 16.18 -4.90
N PHE A 173 4.31 16.63 -3.68
CA PHE A 173 5.57 16.46 -2.99
C PHE A 173 5.38 15.78 -1.63
N VAL A 174 6.35 14.94 -1.28
CA VAL A 174 6.48 14.33 0.04
C VAL A 174 7.84 14.68 0.59
N ARG A 175 7.89 15.04 1.87
CA ARG A 175 9.11 15.26 2.62
C ARG A 175 9.16 14.33 3.82
N VAL A 176 10.29 13.67 3.98
CA VAL A 176 10.64 12.94 5.20
C VAL A 176 11.77 13.70 5.88
N ARG A 177 11.61 14.01 7.17
CA ARG A 177 12.60 14.74 7.96
C ARG A 177 12.93 14.00 9.24
N VAL A 178 14.21 13.97 9.58
CA VAL A 178 14.69 13.47 10.87
C VAL A 178 15.14 14.66 11.74
N PRO A 179 14.58 14.84 12.94
CA PRO A 179 14.95 15.95 13.81
C PRO A 179 16.45 15.99 14.14
N ILE A 180 16.96 17.20 14.38
CA ILE A 180 18.32 17.37 14.91
C ILE A 180 18.39 16.68 16.28
N GLY A 181 19.42 15.86 16.48
CA GLY A 181 19.62 15.12 17.74
C GLY A 181 18.82 13.81 17.85
N ALA A 182 18.12 13.39 16.79
CA ALA A 182 17.58 12.03 16.73
C ALA A 182 18.71 10.99 16.84
N MET A 183 18.42 9.88 17.51
CA MET A 183 19.38 8.79 17.73
C MET A 183 19.28 7.67 16.69
N GLN A 184 18.22 7.68 15.88
CA GLN A 184 17.95 6.72 14.81
C GLN A 184 17.86 7.46 13.47
N SER A 185 17.98 6.73 12.36
CA SER A 185 17.87 7.29 11.01
C SER A 185 16.57 6.80 10.38
N ALA A 186 15.83 7.64 9.68
CA ALA A 186 14.68 7.11 8.94
C ALA A 186 15.17 6.48 7.64
N GLU A 187 14.72 5.27 7.34
CA GLU A 187 15.07 4.56 6.11
C GLU A 187 13.87 4.48 5.18
N ILE A 188 14.08 4.84 3.91
CA ILE A 188 13.03 4.92 2.91
C ILE A 188 13.35 4.00 1.73
N ASP A 189 12.42 3.11 1.41
CA ASP A 189 12.45 2.18 0.27
C ASP A 189 11.59 2.69 -0.89
N GLY A 190 10.54 3.47 -0.62
CA GLY A 190 9.73 4.04 -1.69
C GLY A 190 8.51 4.85 -1.27
N PHE A 191 7.81 5.35 -2.29
CA PHE A 191 6.53 6.07 -2.19
C PHE A 191 5.62 5.58 -3.30
N SER A 192 4.31 5.55 -3.08
CA SER A 192 3.34 5.24 -4.12
C SER A 192 2.08 6.09 -4.01
N ASP A 193 1.54 6.46 -5.17
CA ASP A 193 0.14 6.81 -5.32
C ASP A 193 -0.69 5.53 -5.17
N VAL A 194 -1.79 5.59 -4.43
CA VAL A 194 -2.69 4.45 -4.28
C VAL A 194 -3.49 4.26 -5.55
N ALA A 195 -3.58 3.02 -6.02
CA ALA A 195 -4.42 2.70 -7.14
C ALA A 195 -5.89 2.71 -6.69
N PRO A 196 -6.76 3.50 -7.35
CA PRO A 196 -8.17 3.49 -7.03
C PRO A 196 -8.77 2.12 -7.30
N ALA A 197 -9.71 1.71 -6.45
CA ALA A 197 -10.50 0.52 -6.72
C ALA A 197 -11.24 0.69 -8.06
N ARG A 198 -11.33 -0.42 -8.79
CA ARG A 198 -12.09 -0.48 -10.03
C ARG A 198 -13.52 0.04 -9.79
N PRO A 199 -14.03 0.97 -10.61
CA PRO A 199 -15.40 1.44 -10.51
C PRO A 199 -16.39 0.27 -10.57
N MET A 200 -17.45 0.32 -9.76
CA MET A 200 -18.55 -0.63 -9.90
C MET A 200 -19.23 -0.41 -11.26
N GLY A 201 -19.19 -1.43 -12.12
CA GLY A 201 -19.69 -1.36 -13.49
C GLY A 201 -18.63 -1.26 -14.58
N ASP A 202 -17.35 -1.10 -14.23
CA ASP A 202 -16.22 -1.27 -15.16
C ASP A 202 -15.94 -2.78 -15.32
N LEU A 203 -16.69 -3.42 -16.20
CA LEU A 203 -16.69 -4.86 -16.40
C LEU A 203 -15.50 -5.34 -17.22
N ASP A 204 -14.96 -4.51 -18.11
CA ASP A 204 -13.78 -4.86 -18.91
C ASP A 204 -12.45 -4.52 -18.23
N GLY A 205 -12.46 -3.61 -17.26
CA GLY A 205 -11.30 -3.22 -16.45
C GLY A 205 -10.45 -2.11 -16.97
N ASN A 206 -10.97 -1.31 -17.89
CA ASN A 206 -10.24 -0.23 -18.51
C ASN A 206 -10.23 1.07 -17.68
N GLY A 207 -10.95 1.11 -16.55
CA GLY A 207 -11.06 2.26 -15.65
C GLY A 207 -12.19 3.23 -15.96
N SER A 208 -12.96 2.98 -17.02
CA SER A 208 -14.15 3.72 -17.44
C SER A 208 -15.39 2.82 -17.40
N ILE A 209 -16.57 3.43 -17.42
CA ILE A 209 -17.86 2.73 -17.48
C ILE A 209 -18.57 3.22 -18.73
N ASP A 210 -18.47 2.44 -19.81
CA ASP A 210 -18.93 2.84 -21.13
C ASP A 210 -19.68 1.74 -21.91
N GLY A 211 -19.75 1.90 -23.24
CA GLY A 211 -20.44 0.97 -24.12
C GLY A 211 -19.84 -0.44 -24.15
N ALA A 212 -18.55 -0.59 -23.85
CA ALA A 212 -17.90 -1.90 -23.75
C ALA A 212 -18.45 -2.67 -22.54
N ASP A 213 -18.54 -2.00 -21.38
CA ASP A 213 -19.10 -2.58 -20.16
C ASP A 213 -20.57 -2.91 -20.33
N LEU A 214 -21.34 -2.01 -20.94
CA LEU A 214 -22.72 -2.29 -21.29
C LEU A 214 -22.85 -3.56 -22.16
N GLY A 215 -21.94 -3.74 -23.13
CA GLY A 215 -21.89 -4.94 -23.95
C GLY A 215 -21.64 -6.22 -23.15
N ILE A 216 -20.78 -6.16 -22.13
CA ILE A 216 -20.51 -7.27 -21.22
C ILE A 216 -21.73 -7.56 -20.35
N LEU A 217 -22.34 -6.53 -19.75
CA LEU A 217 -23.53 -6.66 -18.91
C LEU A 217 -24.69 -7.30 -19.69
N LEU A 218 -24.95 -6.81 -20.92
CA LEU A 218 -26.00 -7.35 -21.77
C LEU A 218 -25.74 -8.80 -22.21
N SER A 219 -24.46 -9.19 -22.31
CA SER A 219 -24.09 -10.59 -22.60
C SER A 219 -24.37 -11.51 -21.41
N ALA A 220 -24.37 -10.96 -20.19
CA ALA A 220 -24.70 -11.68 -18.95
C ALA A 220 -26.18 -11.54 -18.53
N PHE A 221 -27.01 -10.83 -19.30
CA PHE A 221 -28.39 -10.52 -18.92
C PHE A 221 -29.24 -11.79 -18.72
N GLY A 222 -29.98 -11.86 -17.61
CA GLY A 222 -30.77 -13.02 -17.19
C GLY A 222 -29.95 -14.16 -16.58
N THR A 223 -28.67 -13.95 -16.29
CA THR A 223 -27.81 -14.91 -15.58
C THR A 223 -27.63 -14.50 -14.10
N ALA A 224 -26.84 -15.26 -13.36
CA ALA A 224 -26.40 -14.92 -12.01
C ALA A 224 -24.87 -14.68 -11.98
N GLU A 225 -24.33 -14.10 -13.06
CA GLU A 225 -22.90 -13.78 -13.16
C GLU A 225 -22.53 -12.71 -12.12
N PRO A 226 -21.75 -13.04 -11.07
CA PRO A 226 -21.52 -12.12 -9.96
C PRO A 226 -20.78 -10.84 -10.37
N ALA A 227 -19.98 -10.89 -11.43
CA ALA A 227 -19.28 -9.69 -11.92
C ALA A 227 -20.23 -8.66 -12.54
N ALA A 228 -21.37 -9.10 -13.09
CA ALA A 228 -22.35 -8.24 -13.75
C ALA A 228 -23.61 -7.97 -12.89
N ASP A 229 -23.73 -8.61 -11.72
CA ASP A 229 -24.74 -8.37 -10.69
C ASP A 229 -24.28 -7.19 -9.81
N LEU A 230 -24.46 -5.98 -10.33
CA LEU A 230 -24.01 -4.72 -9.76
C LEU A 230 -24.83 -4.28 -8.55
N ASP A 231 -26.09 -4.72 -8.42
CA ASP A 231 -26.92 -4.44 -7.24
C ASP A 231 -26.91 -5.57 -6.19
N GLY A 232 -26.29 -6.71 -6.52
CA GLY A 232 -26.04 -7.83 -5.61
C GLY A 232 -27.30 -8.63 -5.26
N ASN A 233 -28.35 -8.55 -6.08
CA ASN A 233 -29.61 -9.25 -5.84
C ASN A 233 -29.57 -10.74 -6.23
N GLY A 234 -28.48 -11.19 -6.87
CA GLY A 234 -28.27 -12.55 -7.34
C GLY A 234 -28.72 -12.80 -8.78
N SER A 235 -29.04 -11.77 -9.57
CA SER A 235 -29.47 -11.86 -10.97
C SER A 235 -29.10 -10.61 -11.76
N VAL A 236 -28.53 -10.79 -12.95
CA VAL A 236 -28.20 -9.70 -13.87
C VAL A 236 -29.45 -9.29 -14.64
N ASP A 237 -30.06 -8.16 -14.28
CA ASP A 237 -31.30 -7.68 -14.89
C ASP A 237 -31.35 -6.16 -15.10
N GLY A 238 -32.58 -5.61 -15.15
CA GLY A 238 -32.80 -4.18 -15.34
C GLY A 238 -32.27 -3.32 -14.18
N GLY A 239 -32.13 -3.89 -12.99
CA GLY A 239 -31.49 -3.24 -11.83
C GLY A 239 -30.03 -2.93 -12.11
N ASP A 240 -29.26 -3.91 -12.56
CA ASP A 240 -27.84 -3.77 -12.89
C ASP A 240 -27.61 -2.85 -14.07
N LEU A 241 -28.45 -2.94 -15.10
CA LEU A 241 -28.41 -1.99 -16.21
C LEU A 241 -28.62 -0.56 -15.72
N GLY A 242 -29.57 -0.35 -14.79
CA GLY A 242 -29.79 0.95 -14.16
C GLY A 242 -28.57 1.44 -13.37
N ALA A 243 -27.92 0.54 -12.62
CA ALA A 243 -26.71 0.85 -11.87
C ALA A 243 -25.54 1.24 -12.79
N LEU A 244 -25.29 0.48 -13.86
CA LEU A 244 -24.24 0.77 -14.84
C LEU A 244 -24.46 2.13 -15.52
N LEU A 245 -25.68 2.40 -16.00
CA LEU A 245 -26.00 3.66 -16.66
C LEU A 245 -25.92 4.87 -15.72
N ALA A 246 -26.22 4.68 -14.43
CA ALA A 246 -26.07 5.75 -13.43
C ALA A 246 -24.60 6.10 -13.17
N ALA A 247 -23.68 5.18 -13.44
CA ALA A 247 -22.24 5.33 -13.24
C ALA A 247 -21.45 5.62 -14.53
N TRP A 248 -22.13 5.87 -15.65
CA TRP A 248 -21.51 6.09 -16.96
C TRP A 248 -20.45 7.20 -16.93
N SER A 249 -19.27 6.95 -17.51
CA SER A 249 -18.13 7.89 -17.56
C SER A 249 -17.48 8.01 -18.93
#